data_AF-D0YWH6-F1
#
_entry.id   AF-D0YWH6-F1
#
_cell.length_a   1.000
_cell.length_b   1.000
_cell.length_c   1.000
_cell.angle_alpha   90.00
_cell.angle_beta   90.00
_cell.angle_gamma   90.00
#
_symmetry.space_group_name_H-M   'P 1'
#
loop_
_entity.id
_entity.type
_entity.pdbx_description
1 polymer ?
#
loop_
_entity_poly.entity_id
_entity_poly.type
_entity_poly.pdbx_seq_one_letter_code
_entity_poly.pdbx_strand_id
1 'polypeptide(L)' 'MEMDLLGDLVICRQVVEREAPEQNKTLTAHWAHMVVHGSLHLLGYDHIEDDEAEEMEALETEIMEKMGFPDPYAAEKQ' A
#
# COMPACT_ATOMS: atom_id res chain seq x y z
N MET A 1 -6.07 24.98 -8.64
CA MET A 1 -7.05 23.91 -8.48
C MET A 1 -7.23 23.73 -7.00
N GLU A 2 -8.43 23.99 -6.50
CA GLU A 2 -8.79 23.58 -5.14
C GLU A 2 -8.86 22.05 -5.19
N MET A 3 -8.04 21.37 -4.38
CA MET A 3 -8.16 19.93 -4.20
C MET A 3 -9.14 19.72 -3.07
N ASP A 4 -10.25 19.04 -3.35
CA ASP A 4 -11.17 18.61 -2.32
C ASP A 4 -10.47 17.63 -1.37
N LEU A 5 -10.91 17.63 -0.11
CA LEU A 5 -10.44 16.67 0.89
C LEU A 5 -10.79 15.24 0.41
N LEU A 6 -9.76 14.42 0.18
CA LEU A 6 -9.93 13.05 -0.33
C LEU A 6 -10.60 12.12 0.68
N GLY A 7 -10.35 12.33 1.98
CA GLY A 7 -10.90 11.52 3.07
C GLY A 7 -9.88 11.29 4.19
N ASP A 8 -10.18 10.32 5.05
CA ASP A 8 -9.37 9.95 6.22
C ASP A 8 -8.80 8.53 6.08
N LEU A 9 -7.57 8.32 6.55
CA LEU A 9 -6.97 7.00 6.72
C LEU A 9 -6.82 6.67 8.20
N VAL A 10 -7.37 5.52 8.61
CA VAL A 10 -7.23 5.02 9.97
C VAL A 10 -6.40 3.74 9.93
N ILE A 11 -5.19 3.80 10.49
CA ILE A 11 -4.24 2.67 10.48
C ILE A 11 -4.01 2.17 11.91
N CYS A 12 -4.23 0.87 12.12
CA CYS A 12 -4.03 0.23 13.42
C CYS A 12 -2.56 -0.15 13.62
N ARG A 13 -1.84 0.62 14.45
CA ARG A 13 -0.41 0.40 14.75
C ARG A 13 -0.09 -1.04 15.13
N GLN A 14 -0.88 -1.65 16.02
CA GLN A 14 -0.61 -2.99 16.55
C GLN A 14 -0.69 -4.06 15.46
N VAL A 15 -1.52 -3.85 14.44
CA VAL A 15 -1.63 -4.74 13.28
C VAL A 15 -0.39 -4.58 12.40
N VAL A 16 0.01 -3.35 12.08
CA VAL A 16 1.22 -3.07 11.29
C VAL A 16 2.48 -3.65 11.95
N GLU A 17 2.65 -3.46 13.26
CA GLU A 17 3.79 -3.99 14.01
C GLU A 17 3.83 -5.52 14.06
N ARG A 18 2.67 -6.18 14.00
CA ARG A 18 2.57 -7.64 13.95
C ARG A 18 2.87 -8.19 12.55
N GLU A 19 2.30 -7.58 11.52
CA GLU A 19 2.37 -8.08 10.14
C GLU A 19 3.74 -7.87 9.49
N ALA A 20 4.42 -6.75 9.78
CA ALA A 20 5.72 -6.45 9.18
C ALA A 20 6.72 -7.61 9.30
N PRO A 21 6.99 -8.18 10.49
CA PRO A 21 7.87 -9.35 10.60
C PRO A 21 7.26 -10.63 10.01
N GLU A 22 5.95 -10.84 10.05
CA GLU A 22 5.28 -12.03 9.46
C GLU A 22 5.49 -12.08 7.93
N GLN A 23 5.53 -10.91 7.29
CA GLN A 23 5.73 -10.76 5.85
C GLN A 23 7.20 -10.51 5.45
N ASN A 24 8.15 -10.63 6.39
CA ASN A 24 9.57 -10.29 6.18
C ASN A 24 9.80 -8.86 5.64
N LYS A 25 8.96 -7.91 6.02
CA LYS A 25 9.07 -6.49 5.69
C LYS A 25 9.70 -5.71 6.85
N THR A 26 10.43 -4.64 6.53
CA THR A 26 10.82 -3.69 7.58
C THR A 26 9.59 -2.94 8.09
N LEU A 27 9.57 -2.56 9.37
CA LEU A 27 8.43 -1.83 9.94
C LEU A 27 8.14 -0.54 9.16
N THR A 28 9.17 0.21 8.78
CA THR A 28 9.01 1.45 7.99
C THR A 28 8.45 1.18 6.61
N ALA A 29 8.88 0.11 5.93
CA ALA A 29 8.34 -0.26 4.62
C ALA A 29 6.85 -0.67 4.74
N HIS A 30 6.47 -1.41 5.79
CA HIS A 30 5.06 -1.79 5.98
C HIS A 30 4.17 -0.59 6.28
N TRP A 31 4.65 0.38 7.08
CA TRP A 31 3.95 1.65 7.29
C TRP A 31 3.77 2.44 5.98
N ALA A 32 4.82 2.54 5.17
CA ALA A 32 4.74 3.21 3.88
C ALA A 32 3.73 2.52 2.97
N HIS A 33 3.75 1.18 2.91
CA HIS A 33 2.81 0.37 2.15
C HIS A 33 1.35 0.68 2.56
N MET A 34 1.02 0.64 3.85
CA MET A 34 -0.34 0.93 4.33
C MET A 34 -0.83 2.35 3.99
N VAL A 35 0.06 3.34 4.02
CA VAL A 35 -0.28 4.72 3.65
C VAL A 35 -0.52 4.85 2.14
N VAL A 36 0.34 4.24 1.32
CA VAL A 36 0.19 4.23 -0.14
C VAL A 36 -1.10 3.51 -0.54
N HIS A 37 -1.29 2.30 -0.04
CA HIS A 37 -2.48 1.48 -0.26
C HIS A 37 -3.76 2.24 0.11
N GLY A 38 -3.84 2.78 1.34
CA GLY A 38 -4.98 3.57 1.77
C GLY A 38 -5.20 4.82 0.90
N SER A 39 -4.13 5.48 0.46
CA SER A 39 -4.25 6.66 -0.40
C SER A 39 -4.80 6.32 -1.78
N LEU A 40 -4.44 5.16 -2.34
CA LEU A 40 -5.01 4.67 -3.60
C LEU A 40 -6.51 4.35 -3.45
N HIS A 41 -6.92 3.76 -2.32
CA HIS A 41 -8.34 3.60 -1.99
C HIS A 41 -9.10 4.94 -1.97
N LEU A 42 -8.51 5.99 -1.37
CA LEU A 42 -9.10 7.34 -1.39
C LEU A 42 -9.16 7.96 -2.78
N LEU A 43 -8.32 7.51 -3.72
CA LEU A 43 -8.33 7.94 -5.12
C LEU A 43 -9.29 7.11 -6.00
N GLY A 44 -9.94 6.10 -5.43
CA GLY A 44 -10.94 5.26 -6.09
C GLY A 44 -10.39 4.00 -6.76
N TYR A 45 -9.14 3.63 -6.48
CA TYR A 45 -8.62 2.30 -6.84
C TYR A 45 -9.14 1.27 -5.83
N ASP A 46 -9.43 0.06 -6.30
CA ASP A 46 -9.83 -1.06 -5.47
C ASP A 46 -9.13 -2.34 -5.97
N HIS A 47 -9.17 -3.40 -5.17
CA HIS A 47 -8.52 -4.67 -5.46
C HIS A 47 -9.49 -5.85 -5.28
N ILE A 48 -10.78 -5.64 -5.56
CA ILE A 48 -11.81 -6.68 -5.43
C ILE A 48 -11.83 -7.57 -6.68
N GLU A 49 -11.77 -6.96 -7.87
CA GLU A 49 -11.70 -7.67 -9.14
C GLU A 49 -10.22 -7.85 -9.56
N ASP A 50 -9.91 -8.97 -10.22
CA ASP A 50 -8.52 -9.34 -10.54
C ASP A 50 -7.80 -8.29 -11.41
N ASP A 51 -8.52 -7.65 -12.34
CA ASP A 51 -7.98 -6.62 -13.23
C ASP A 51 -7.74 -5.27 -12.53
N GLU A 52 -8.64 -4.89 -11.62
CA GLU A 52 -8.45 -3.70 -10.77
C GLU A 52 -7.31 -3.90 -9.77
N ALA A 53 -7.20 -5.11 -9.20
CA ALA A 53 -6.09 -5.49 -8.33
C ALA A 53 -4.75 -5.37 -9.05
N GLU A 54 -4.62 -5.91 -10.27
CA GLU A 54 -3.38 -5.82 -11.05
C GLU A 54 -2.96 -4.35 -11.29
N GLU A 55 -3.91 -3.47 -11.59
CA GLU A 55 -3.64 -2.03 -11.75
C GLU A 55 -3.17 -1.38 -10.45
N MET A 56 -3.88 -1.63 -9.35
CA MET A 56 -3.56 -1.06 -8.04
C MET A 56 -2.20 -1.56 -7.53
N GLU A 57 -1.93 -2.86 -7.60
CA GLU A 57 -0.67 -3.47 -7.19
C GLU A 57 0.54 -2.93 -7.98
N ALA A 58 0.36 -2.69 -9.28
CA ALA A 58 1.39 -2.10 -10.12
C ALA A 58 1.73 -0.66 -9.66
N LEU A 59 0.72 0.15 -9.34
CA LEU A 59 0.91 1.51 -8.81
C LEU A 59 1.56 1.50 -7.42
N GLU A 60 1.12 0.61 -6.54
CA GLU A 60 1.73 0.45 -5.22
C GLU A 60 3.21 0.09 -5.33
N THR A 61 3.55 -0.85 -6.22
CA THR A 61 4.93 -1.26 -6.51
C THR A 61 5.75 -0.05 -6.97
N GLU A 62 5.27 0.68 -7.99
CA GLU A 62 5.98 1.83 -8.56
C GLU A 62 6.23 2.94 -7.52
N ILE A 63 5.22 3.25 -6.70
CA ILE A 63 5.32 4.31 -5.68
C ILE A 63 6.31 3.89 -4.58
N MET A 64 6.22 2.64 -4.11
CA MET A 64 7.10 2.11 -3.07
C MET A 64 8.57 2.13 -3.51
N GLU A 65 8.85 1.69 -4.73
CA GLU A 65 10.20 1.74 -5.31
C GLU A 65 10.73 3.17 -5.44
N LYS A 66 9.89 4.11 -5.91
CA LYS A 66 10.24 5.54 -5.98
C LYS A 66 10.54 6.15 -4.61
N MET A 67 9.91 5.66 -3.55
CA MET A 67 10.19 6.05 -2.16
C MET A 67 11.43 5.36 -1.57
N GLY A 68 12.04 4.42 -2.28
CA GLY A 68 13.22 3.66 -1.86
C GLY A 68 12.90 2.44 -1.00
N PHE A 69 11.66 1.96 -1.02
CA PHE A 69 11.24 0.72 -0.38
C PHE A 69 11.19 -0.43 -1.40
N PRO A 70 11.37 -1.69 -0.95
CA PRO A 70 11.21 -2.85 -1.82
C PRO A 70 9.76 -3.02 -2.28
N ASP A 71 9.57 -3.72 -3.40
CA ASP A 71 8.24 -4.16 -3.89
C ASP A 71 7.49 -4.93 -2.78
N PRO A 72 6.32 -4.44 -2.33
CA PRO A 72 5.57 -5.07 -1.24
C PRO A 72 4.97 -6.44 -1.60
N TYR A 73 4.89 -6.80 -2.88
CA TYR A 73 4.32 -8.05 -3.41
C TYR A 73 5.39 -9.05 -3.86
N ALA A 74 6.68 -8.73 -3.69
CA ALA A 74 7.79 -9.57 -4.17
C ALA A 74 7.76 -11.02 -3.66
N ALA A 75 7.14 -11.26 -2.50
CA ALA A 75 7.00 -12.59 -1.91
C ALA A 75 5.84 -13.41 -2.52
N GLU A 76 4.84 -12.75 -3.11
CA GLU A 76 3.60 -13.34 -3.62
C GLU A 76 3.67 -13.65 -5.12
N LYS A 77 4.54 -12.93 -5.86
CA LYS A 77 4.78 -13.10 -7.30
C LYS A 77 5.58 -14.37 -7.68
N GLN A 78 5.54 -15.44 -6.87
CA GLN A 78 6.26 -16.71 -7.11
C GLN A 78 5.47 -17.70 -7.95
#